data_AF-A0A8T1PY55-F1
#
_entry.id   AF-A0A8T1PY55-F1
#
_cell.length_a   1.000
_cell.length_b   1.000
_cell.length_c   1.000
_cell.angle_alpha   90.00
_cell.angle_beta   90.00
_cell.angle_gamma   90.00
#
_symmetry.space_group_name_H-M   'P 1'
#
loop_
_entity.id
_entity.type
_entity.pdbx_description
1 polymer ?
#
loop_
_entity_poly.entity_id
_entity_poly.type
_entity_poly.pdbx_seq_one_letter_code
_entity_poly.pdbx_strand_id
1 'polypeptide(L)'
;MHPRTKTSPFRPVQSSITDRPECLKPNSKVQKASSGGTRKCFGLQRKRKTQPLLKPQLKPLQNLPRGFPLLVLAFDFGIMDEGVDNERQEYTLVVRKSYFGLPTACPSCLPVYIYLKFAQLPFRLDFNSTYPDSDQIPYIESGDYVAYNNENGGVIESLKKNGIVDLDSEFYSVPEWLSTKAMVISWIEDALMYELWVGSDCTPAKKIYYSNLPWPIGKVLFLKQVYSVKQRLGITKDNAEQKEEEIYKRANIAYSALSTRLGEQNFLFENRPTSVDAVFLAHALLTLQALPETSVLRSKLLEHANLLKYAEKLKIEFIEAGSSSSSIPYFQSDPPSSTSRRGPPNWSSKPRSKPKRQKTKEEKTFRRRAKYFLATQVVAVILFLSLVTRSDDEVELDEDEGYGYDD
;
A
#
# COMPACT_ATOMS: atom_id res chain seq x y z
N MET A 1 -27.91 69.40 5.94
CA MET A 1 -28.63 68.50 5.01
C MET A 1 -28.20 67.07 5.33
N HIS A 2 -28.97 66.35 6.14
CA HIS A 2 -28.74 64.95 6.51
C HIS A 2 -29.66 64.03 5.70
N PRO A 3 -29.23 62.81 5.32
CA PRO A 3 -30.15 61.72 5.09
C PRO A 3 -30.14 60.73 6.26
N ARG A 4 -31.36 60.31 6.60
CA ARG A 4 -31.77 59.51 7.76
C ARG A 4 -31.49 58.02 7.57
N THR A 5 -31.10 57.39 8.68
CA THR A 5 -31.24 55.96 9.00
C THR A 5 -32.70 55.53 9.10
N LYS A 6 -33.04 54.32 8.65
CA LYS A 6 -34.22 53.56 9.09
C LYS A 6 -33.87 52.08 9.29
N THR A 7 -34.00 51.63 10.53
CA THR A 7 -34.03 50.25 11.03
C THR A 7 -35.45 49.92 11.47
N SER A 8 -35.94 48.69 11.22
CA SER A 8 -37.04 47.99 11.94
C SER A 8 -37.30 46.59 11.34
N PRO A 9 -38.04 45.63 11.97
CA PRO A 9 -37.41 44.58 12.80
C PRO A 9 -37.95 43.15 12.54
N PHE A 10 -37.32 42.18 13.21
CA PHE A 10 -37.73 40.79 13.43
C PHE A 10 -39.08 40.65 14.18
N ARG A 11 -39.86 39.59 13.88
CA ARG A 11 -40.37 38.59 14.85
C ARG A 11 -41.05 37.37 14.18
N PRO A 12 -41.19 36.23 14.90
CA PRO A 12 -41.26 34.87 14.36
C PRO A 12 -42.67 34.25 14.41
N VAL A 13 -42.82 33.06 13.79
CA VAL A 13 -43.99 32.19 13.95
C VAL A 13 -43.55 30.85 14.56
N GLN A 14 -44.14 30.52 15.70
CA GLN A 14 -44.15 29.21 16.34
C GLN A 14 -45.39 28.44 15.87
N SER A 15 -45.29 27.12 15.72
CA SER A 15 -46.38 26.22 16.07
C SER A 15 -45.84 24.90 16.63
N SER A 16 -46.38 24.58 17.80
CA SER A 16 -46.16 23.45 18.70
C SER A 16 -47.07 22.27 18.36
N ILE A 17 -47.01 21.21 19.21
CA ILE A 17 -47.91 20.03 19.37
C ILE A 17 -47.32 18.74 18.77
N THR A 18 -47.29 17.56 19.42
CA THR A 18 -47.05 17.06 20.79
C THR A 18 -46.97 15.52 20.64
N ASP A 19 -46.35 14.87 21.64
CA ASP A 19 -46.58 13.50 22.11
C ASP A 19 -46.05 12.24 21.36
N ARG A 20 -45.04 11.63 22.01
CA ARG A 20 -44.73 10.18 22.12
C ARG A 20 -45.70 9.50 23.14
N PRO A 21 -45.58 8.20 23.52
CA PRO A 21 -44.81 7.05 22.98
C PRO A 21 -45.67 5.76 22.85
N GLU A 22 -45.15 4.67 22.25
CA GLU A 22 -45.32 3.32 22.84
C GLU A 22 -44.38 2.25 22.25
N CYS A 23 -43.88 1.38 23.14
CA CYS A 23 -43.03 0.23 22.88
C CYS A 23 -43.86 -1.05 22.80
N LEU A 24 -43.61 -1.94 21.84
CA LEU A 24 -43.98 -3.37 21.93
C LEU A 24 -42.95 -4.25 21.19
N LYS A 25 -42.29 -5.16 21.93
CA LYS A 25 -41.69 -6.42 21.44
C LYS A 25 -42.64 -7.57 21.88
N PRO A 26 -42.27 -8.86 21.68
CA PRO A 26 -42.21 -9.66 20.45
C PRO A 26 -43.26 -10.80 20.52
N ASN A 27 -43.46 -11.60 19.46
CA ASN A 27 -44.15 -12.88 19.66
C ASN A 27 -43.66 -14.01 18.75
N SER A 28 -43.27 -15.09 19.43
CA SER A 28 -43.00 -16.44 18.96
C SER A 28 -44.24 -17.11 18.36
N LYS A 29 -44.06 -18.04 17.42
CA LYS A 29 -44.80 -19.31 17.44
C LYS A 29 -44.12 -20.43 16.65
N VAL A 30 -43.88 -21.49 17.40
CA VAL A 30 -43.55 -22.86 17.02
C VAL A 30 -44.76 -23.53 16.36
N GLN A 31 -44.54 -24.37 15.34
CA GLN A 31 -45.44 -25.49 15.03
C GLN A 31 -44.63 -26.71 14.53
N LYS A 32 -44.83 -27.83 15.26
CA LYS A 32 -44.39 -29.20 14.98
C LYS A 32 -45.56 -29.98 14.38
N ALA A 33 -45.29 -30.91 13.44
CA ALA A 33 -45.82 -32.29 13.31
C ALA A 33 -45.49 -32.80 11.89
N SER A 34 -44.67 -33.82 11.66
CA SER A 34 -44.78 -35.28 11.96
C SER A 34 -45.69 -36.07 11.02
N SER A 35 -45.10 -36.78 10.06
CA SER A 35 -45.35 -38.18 9.64
C SER A 35 -44.32 -38.50 8.53
N GLY A 36 -43.65 -39.64 8.38
CA GLY A 36 -43.87 -41.01 8.78
C GLY A 36 -43.67 -41.88 7.52
N GLY A 37 -42.51 -42.51 7.34
CA GLY A 37 -42.24 -43.31 6.13
C GLY A 37 -40.90 -44.04 6.14
N THR A 38 -40.97 -45.36 6.03
CA THR A 38 -39.97 -46.39 6.38
C THR A 38 -38.95 -46.79 5.29
N ARG A 39 -37.75 -47.19 5.77
CA ARG A 39 -36.78 -48.21 5.26
C ARG A 39 -36.05 -47.96 3.92
N LYS A 40 -34.70 -47.92 3.99
CA LYS A 40 -33.81 -49.09 3.83
C LYS A 40 -32.33 -48.71 4.02
N CYS A 41 -31.63 -49.54 4.80
CA CYS A 41 -30.19 -49.48 5.03
C CYS A 41 -29.40 -49.92 3.80
N PHE A 42 -28.30 -49.24 3.50
CA PHE A 42 -27.10 -49.83 2.90
C PHE A 42 -25.88 -49.30 3.64
N GLY A 43 -25.14 -50.21 4.27
CA GLY A 43 -23.97 -49.89 5.06
C GLY A 43 -22.73 -49.72 4.21
N LEU A 44 -21.87 -48.78 4.58
CA LEU A 44 -20.45 -48.85 4.32
C LEU A 44 -19.68 -48.53 5.61
N GLN A 45 -19.09 -49.58 6.17
CA GLN A 45 -18.14 -49.55 7.27
C GLN A 45 -16.86 -48.81 6.85
N ARG A 46 -16.46 -47.77 7.59
CA ARG A 46 -15.08 -47.28 7.63
C ARG A 46 -14.53 -47.42 9.05
N LYS A 47 -13.64 -48.42 9.21
CA LYS A 47 -12.87 -48.69 10.43
C LYS A 47 -12.00 -47.48 10.80
N ARG A 48 -12.18 -46.91 11.99
CA ARG A 48 -11.17 -46.09 12.66
C ARG A 48 -10.41 -46.99 13.65
N LYS A 49 -9.10 -47.16 13.42
CA LYS A 49 -8.17 -47.80 14.36
C LYS A 49 -7.86 -46.81 15.48
N THR A 50 -8.24 -47.14 16.71
CA THR A 50 -7.76 -46.51 17.95
C THR A 50 -6.45 -47.18 18.38
N GLN A 51 -5.43 -46.39 18.71
CA GLN A 51 -4.19 -46.86 19.36
C GLN A 51 -4.33 -46.70 20.88
N PRO A 52 -3.84 -47.65 21.71
CA PRO A 52 -3.93 -47.55 23.16
C PRO A 52 -2.76 -46.79 23.78
N LEU A 53 -3.12 -45.99 24.79
CA LEU A 53 -2.30 -45.16 25.66
C LEU A 53 -1.46 -46.03 26.62
N LEU A 54 -0.12 -45.96 26.55
CA LEU A 54 0.78 -46.60 27.52
C LEU A 54 1.10 -45.64 28.68
N LYS A 55 0.73 -46.05 29.91
CA LYS A 55 1.17 -45.45 31.17
C LYS A 55 2.49 -46.09 31.62
N PRO A 56 3.51 -45.33 32.06
CA PRO A 56 4.62 -45.88 32.83
C PRO A 56 4.32 -45.89 34.34
N GLN A 57 4.57 -47.03 34.96
CA GLN A 57 4.46 -47.33 36.39
C GLN A 57 5.66 -46.75 37.19
N LEU A 58 5.39 -46.07 38.31
CA LEU A 58 6.39 -45.75 39.33
C LEU A 58 6.73 -47.00 40.16
N LYS A 59 8.01 -47.18 40.53
CA LYS A 59 8.44 -48.03 41.65
C LYS A 59 9.32 -47.21 42.61
N PRO A 60 9.18 -47.36 43.94
CA PRO A 60 9.96 -46.62 44.92
C PRO A 60 11.21 -47.39 45.32
N LEU A 61 12.32 -46.69 45.56
CA LEU A 61 13.50 -47.23 46.22
C LEU A 61 14.03 -46.18 47.21
N GLN A 62 13.82 -46.46 48.49
CA GLN A 62 14.58 -45.89 49.60
C GLN A 62 15.89 -46.67 49.74
N ASN A 63 17.01 -45.97 49.87
CA ASN A 63 18.00 -46.13 50.96
C ASN A 63 19.31 -45.40 50.64
N LEU A 64 19.72 -44.53 51.56
CA LEU A 64 20.97 -43.77 51.60
C LEU A 64 22.11 -44.66 52.14
N PRO A 65 23.39 -44.34 51.85
CA PRO A 65 24.19 -43.75 52.93
C PRO A 65 25.15 -42.62 52.48
N ARG A 66 25.60 -41.86 53.48
CA ARG A 66 26.41 -40.62 53.46
C ARG A 66 27.90 -40.88 53.16
N GLY A 67 28.57 -39.93 52.50
CA GLY A 67 30.05 -39.81 52.43
C GLY A 67 30.54 -38.67 51.52
N PHE A 68 31.17 -37.65 52.14
CA PHE A 68 31.93 -36.45 51.68
C PHE A 68 32.78 -36.51 50.37
N PRO A 69 33.39 -35.39 49.87
CA PRO A 69 33.18 -33.95 50.12
C PRO A 69 33.01 -33.07 48.84
N LEU A 70 32.63 -31.80 49.07
CA LEU A 70 32.56 -30.68 48.12
C LEU A 70 33.83 -30.48 47.28
N LEU A 71 33.65 -30.29 45.96
CA LEU A 71 34.56 -29.50 45.14
C LEU A 71 33.77 -28.29 44.61
N VAL A 72 33.99 -27.13 45.24
CA VAL A 72 33.51 -25.83 44.77
C VAL A 72 34.41 -25.43 43.60
N LEU A 73 33.89 -25.50 42.38
CA LEU A 73 34.49 -24.78 41.25
C LEU A 73 33.99 -23.34 41.31
N ALA A 74 34.84 -22.45 41.81
CA ALA A 74 34.70 -21.01 41.62
C ALA A 74 34.83 -20.74 40.12
N PHE A 75 33.70 -20.47 39.45
CA PHE A 75 33.72 -19.71 38.21
C PHE A 75 33.71 -18.24 38.60
N ASP A 76 34.79 -17.56 38.25
CA ASP A 76 34.93 -16.11 38.38
C ASP A 76 33.72 -15.43 37.73
N PHE A 77 32.83 -14.92 38.57
CA PHE A 77 31.80 -13.97 38.18
C PHE A 77 32.51 -12.63 38.00
N GLY A 78 33.10 -12.44 36.81
CA GLY A 78 33.46 -11.11 36.35
C GLY A 78 32.18 -10.28 36.34
N ILE A 79 32.06 -9.36 37.28
CA ILE A 79 31.10 -8.26 37.22
C ILE A 79 31.46 -7.48 35.97
N MET A 80 30.80 -7.81 34.85
CA MET A 80 30.69 -6.90 33.73
C MET A 80 29.75 -5.80 34.21
N ASP A 81 30.37 -4.68 34.55
CA ASP A 81 29.72 -3.39 34.66
C ASP A 81 28.82 -3.24 33.42
N GLU A 82 27.49 -3.31 33.60
CA GLU A 82 26.54 -2.90 32.57
C GLU A 82 26.68 -1.39 32.43
N GLY A 83 27.71 -0.99 31.69
CA GLY A 83 27.63 0.21 30.88
C GLY A 83 26.42 0.00 29.98
N VAL A 84 25.33 0.67 30.31
CA VAL A 84 24.26 0.97 29.35
C VAL A 84 24.91 1.87 28.32
N ASP A 85 25.64 1.27 27.39
CA ASP A 85 25.88 1.85 26.09
C ASP A 85 24.49 2.03 25.51
N ASN A 86 23.97 3.24 25.64
CA ASN A 86 22.82 3.71 24.91
C ASN A 86 23.25 3.80 23.44
N GLU A 87 23.50 2.63 22.82
CA GLU A 87 23.60 2.49 21.38
C GLU A 87 22.30 3.08 20.86
N ARG A 88 22.38 4.31 20.35
CA ARG A 88 21.24 4.96 19.74
C ARG A 88 20.77 4.03 18.64
N GLN A 89 19.63 3.40 18.87
CA GLN A 89 19.04 2.44 17.96
C GLN A 89 18.89 3.12 16.59
N GLU A 90 19.74 2.72 15.63
CA GLU A 90 19.81 3.34 14.32
C GLU A 90 18.70 2.74 13.46
N TYR A 91 17.71 3.57 13.13
CA TYR A 91 16.62 3.17 12.24
C TYR A 91 17.02 3.38 10.78
N THR A 92 16.76 2.39 9.93
CA THR A 92 16.86 2.54 8.47
C THR A 92 15.48 2.44 7.87
N LEU A 93 15.03 3.51 7.21
CA LEU A 93 13.81 3.52 6.42
C LEU A 93 14.15 3.15 4.98
N VAL A 94 13.65 2.01 4.52
CA VAL A 94 13.82 1.54 3.16
C VAL A 94 12.60 1.91 2.31
N VAL A 95 12.83 2.69 1.26
CA VAL A 95 11.78 3.22 0.37
C VAL A 95 12.08 2.98 -1.10
N ARG A 96 11.15 3.38 -1.97
CA ARG A 96 11.41 3.51 -3.41
C ARG A 96 12.19 4.79 -3.71
N LYS A 97 12.91 4.78 -4.83
CA LYS A 97 13.78 5.89 -5.28
C LYS A 97 13.08 7.25 -5.32
N SER A 98 13.89 8.29 -5.13
CA SER A 98 13.52 9.69 -5.35
C SER A 98 13.16 9.95 -6.81
N TYR A 99 12.04 10.63 -7.05
CA TYR A 99 11.68 11.22 -8.35
C TYR A 99 10.95 12.54 -8.12
N PHE A 100 10.88 13.38 -9.16
CA PHE A 100 10.10 14.63 -9.16
C PHE A 100 10.52 15.65 -8.08
N GLY A 101 11.75 15.57 -7.56
CA GLY A 101 12.21 16.45 -6.47
C GLY A 101 11.77 16.01 -5.07
N LEU A 102 11.15 14.83 -4.95
CA LEU A 102 10.73 14.24 -3.68
C LEU A 102 11.77 13.24 -3.15
N PRO A 103 11.93 13.11 -1.81
CA PRO A 103 12.84 12.13 -1.20
C PRO A 103 12.47 10.69 -1.59
N THR A 104 11.19 10.43 -1.77
CA THR A 104 10.63 9.24 -2.41
C THR A 104 9.36 9.63 -3.15
N ALA A 105 9.20 9.13 -4.37
CA ALA A 105 8.02 9.43 -5.20
C ALA A 105 6.94 8.33 -5.12
N CYS A 106 7.03 7.42 -4.15
CA CYS A 106 6.05 6.36 -3.95
C CYS A 106 4.96 6.81 -2.95
N PRO A 107 3.67 6.73 -3.32
CA PRO A 107 2.56 7.11 -2.44
C PRO A 107 2.53 6.40 -1.08
N SER A 108 2.97 5.15 -0.97
CA SER A 108 3.04 4.46 0.34
C SER A 108 4.29 4.82 1.14
N CYS A 109 5.39 5.23 0.47
CA CYS A 109 6.66 5.51 1.14
C CYS A 109 6.72 6.93 1.72
N LEU A 110 6.21 7.92 0.98
CA LEU A 110 6.34 9.33 1.34
C LEU A 110 5.63 9.69 2.67
N PRO A 111 4.43 9.17 2.99
CA PRO A 111 3.80 9.38 4.30
C PRO A 111 4.67 8.90 5.46
N VAL A 112 5.31 7.73 5.32
CA VAL A 112 6.19 7.17 6.37
C VAL A 112 7.42 8.06 6.57
N TYR A 113 8.07 8.49 5.47
CA TYR A 113 9.18 9.43 5.54
C TYR A 113 8.81 10.71 6.29
N ILE A 114 7.68 11.33 5.94
CA ILE A 114 7.21 12.56 6.57
C ILE A 114 6.83 12.33 8.03
N TYR A 115 6.16 11.21 8.34
CA TYR A 115 5.80 10.85 9.70
C TYR A 115 7.02 10.75 10.62
N LEU A 116 8.09 10.09 10.16
CA LEU A 116 9.35 10.01 10.91
C LEU A 116 10.01 11.39 11.10
N LYS A 117 9.92 12.28 10.10
CA LYS A 117 10.40 13.67 10.21
C LYS A 117 9.60 14.48 11.23
N PHE A 118 8.27 14.36 11.22
CA PHE A 118 7.40 14.99 12.21
C PHE A 118 7.66 14.48 13.63
N ALA A 119 7.91 13.18 13.76
CA ALA A 119 8.34 12.53 15.00
C ALA A 119 9.73 12.96 15.48
N GLN A 120 10.51 13.64 14.64
CA GLN A 120 11.92 13.92 14.89
C GLN A 120 12.74 12.66 15.22
N LEU A 121 12.30 11.50 14.71
CA LEU A 121 13.02 10.24 14.88
C LEU A 121 14.24 10.24 13.92
N PRO A 122 15.48 10.08 14.40
CA PRO A 122 16.63 9.96 13.53
C PRO A 122 16.57 8.64 12.75
N PHE A 123 16.70 8.71 11.42
CA PHE A 123 16.76 7.52 10.56
C PHE A 123 17.70 7.74 9.38
N ARG A 124 18.26 6.65 8.87
CA ARG A 124 18.90 6.56 7.57
C ARG A 124 17.88 6.26 6.49
N LEU A 125 17.99 6.91 5.35
CA LEU A 125 17.16 6.61 4.18
C LEU A 125 17.92 5.69 3.23
N ASP A 126 17.32 4.55 2.89
CA ASP A 126 17.86 3.63 1.89
C ASP A 126 16.81 3.28 0.82
N PHE A 127 17.26 2.77 -0.33
CA PHE A 127 16.44 2.56 -1.51
C PHE A 127 16.45 1.12 -2.00
N ASN A 128 15.27 0.49 -2.02
CA ASN A 128 15.08 -0.81 -2.65
C ASN A 128 14.43 -0.65 -4.04
N SER A 129 15.12 -1.11 -5.08
CA SER A 129 14.62 -1.12 -6.46
C SER A 129 14.45 -2.52 -7.04
N THR A 130 14.72 -3.56 -6.25
CA THR A 130 14.79 -4.95 -6.72
C THR A 130 13.41 -5.51 -7.02
N TYR A 131 12.43 -5.15 -6.19
CA TYR A 131 11.05 -5.66 -6.28
C TYR A 131 10.05 -4.52 -6.50
N PRO A 132 9.76 -4.16 -7.76
CA PRO A 132 8.89 -3.04 -8.13
C PRO A 132 7.43 -3.24 -7.71
N ASP A 133 7.01 -4.49 -7.53
CA ASP A 133 5.67 -4.94 -7.17
C ASP A 133 5.55 -5.42 -5.71
N SER A 134 6.64 -5.37 -4.94
CA SER A 134 6.62 -5.72 -3.51
C SER A 134 5.69 -4.78 -2.73
N ASP A 135 4.80 -5.38 -1.97
CA ASP A 135 3.88 -4.78 -1.00
C ASP A 135 4.52 -4.52 0.37
N GLN A 136 5.70 -5.13 0.62
CA GLN A 136 6.50 -4.93 1.82
C GLN A 136 7.15 -3.54 1.91
N ILE A 137 7.30 -2.83 0.80
CA ILE A 137 7.92 -1.49 0.76
C ILE A 137 6.85 -0.40 0.93
N PRO A 138 7.04 0.60 1.82
CA PRO A 138 8.22 0.84 2.65
C PRO A 138 8.35 -0.11 3.84
N TYR A 139 9.56 -0.25 4.37
CA TYR A 139 9.75 -0.89 5.68
C TYR A 139 10.80 -0.14 6.47
N ILE A 140 10.73 -0.29 7.80
CA ILE A 140 11.74 0.26 8.71
C ILE A 140 12.40 -0.88 9.46
N GLU A 141 13.73 -0.83 9.58
CA GLU A 141 14.53 -1.83 10.27
C GLU A 141 15.46 -1.19 11.30
N SER A 142 15.71 -1.91 12.39
CA SER A 142 16.72 -1.55 13.39
C SER A 142 17.14 -2.76 14.22
N GLY A 143 18.38 -3.23 14.04
CA GLY A 143 18.83 -4.50 14.63
C GLY A 143 17.93 -5.66 14.17
N ASP A 144 17.34 -6.39 15.11
CA ASP A 144 16.41 -7.49 14.83
C ASP A 144 14.95 -7.03 14.59
N TYR A 145 14.67 -5.74 14.74
CA TYR A 145 13.34 -5.18 14.51
C TYR A 145 13.15 -4.87 13.02
N VAL A 146 12.06 -5.36 12.44
CA VAL A 146 11.60 -4.97 11.09
C VAL A 146 10.08 -4.77 11.11
N ALA A 147 9.61 -3.67 10.53
CA ALA A 147 8.18 -3.44 10.30
C ALA A 147 7.92 -3.20 8.82
N TYR A 148 7.23 -4.15 8.19
CA TYR A 148 6.85 -4.12 6.78
C TYR A 148 5.53 -3.38 6.54
N ASN A 149 5.37 -2.80 5.35
CA ASN A 149 4.15 -2.09 4.99
C ASN A 149 2.91 -2.99 4.85
N ASN A 150 3.09 -4.28 4.54
CA ASN A 150 1.98 -5.22 4.39
C ASN A 150 1.58 -5.92 5.71
N GLU A 151 2.19 -5.53 6.84
CA GLU A 151 1.89 -6.10 8.16
C GLU A 151 1.33 -5.05 9.12
N ASN A 152 0.53 -5.50 10.11
CA ASN A 152 0.03 -4.67 11.22
C ASN A 152 -0.63 -3.33 10.83
N GLY A 153 -1.17 -3.19 9.62
CA GLY A 153 -1.76 -1.94 9.12
C GLY A 153 -0.74 -0.93 8.57
N GLY A 154 0.50 -1.34 8.33
CA GLY A 154 1.57 -0.55 7.75
C GLY A 154 2.65 -0.14 8.74
N VAL A 155 3.68 0.52 8.24
CA VAL A 155 4.85 0.92 9.03
C VAL A 155 4.47 1.88 10.17
N ILE A 156 3.63 2.87 9.89
CA ILE A 156 3.20 3.86 10.90
C ILE A 156 2.45 3.18 12.05
N GLU A 157 1.52 2.28 11.75
CA GLU A 157 0.75 1.56 12.77
C GLU A 157 1.63 0.55 13.54
N SER A 158 2.61 -0.06 12.88
CA SER A 158 3.62 -0.90 13.53
C SER A 158 4.46 -0.12 14.54
N LEU A 159 4.96 1.07 14.15
CA LEU A 159 5.75 1.93 15.04
C LEU A 159 4.98 2.34 16.31
N LYS A 160 3.68 2.64 16.16
CA LYS A 160 2.80 2.96 17.28
C LYS A 160 2.56 1.75 18.19
N LYS A 161 2.18 0.61 17.60
CA LYS A 161 1.89 -0.62 18.34
C LYS A 161 3.09 -1.11 19.15
N ASN A 162 4.30 -0.90 18.63
CA ASN A 162 5.54 -1.28 19.29
C ASN A 162 6.06 -0.20 20.27
N GLY A 163 5.31 0.88 20.48
CA GLY A 163 5.67 1.94 21.42
C GLY A 163 6.89 2.77 21.02
N ILE A 164 7.30 2.72 19.75
CA ILE A 164 8.48 3.44 19.25
C ILE A 164 8.14 4.92 19.08
N VAL A 165 7.05 5.22 18.37
CA VAL A 165 6.54 6.59 18.24
C VAL A 165 5.06 6.61 17.92
N ASP A 166 4.32 7.50 18.59
CA ASP A 166 2.90 7.72 18.33
C ASP A 166 2.50 9.21 18.42
N LEU A 167 2.46 9.86 17.25
CA LEU A 167 1.96 11.23 17.10
C LEU A 167 0.43 11.37 17.28
N ASP A 168 -0.31 10.26 17.33
CA ASP A 168 -1.77 10.25 17.32
C ASP A 168 -2.39 9.93 18.69
N SER A 169 -1.56 9.63 19.69
CA SER A 169 -1.98 9.08 20.99
C SER A 169 -3.09 9.85 21.70
N GLU A 170 -3.08 11.19 21.62
CA GLU A 170 -4.09 12.05 22.26
C GLU A 170 -5.37 12.22 21.42
N PHE A 171 -5.36 11.77 20.16
CA PHE A 171 -6.47 11.97 19.22
C PHE A 171 -7.36 10.75 19.01
N TYR A 172 -6.99 9.58 19.56
CA TYR A 172 -7.78 8.35 19.40
C TYR A 172 -9.22 8.46 19.92
N SER A 173 -9.47 9.34 20.89
CA SER A 173 -10.82 9.60 21.41
C SER A 173 -11.54 10.76 20.72
N VAL A 174 -10.92 11.43 19.74
CA VAL A 174 -11.47 12.61 19.05
C VAL A 174 -12.19 12.17 17.77
N PRO A 175 -13.54 12.17 17.72
CA PRO A 175 -14.30 11.65 16.57
C PRO A 175 -14.02 12.42 15.27
N GLU A 176 -13.79 13.73 15.36
CA GLU A 176 -13.44 14.58 14.23
C GLU A 176 -12.09 14.19 13.63
N TRP A 177 -11.13 13.77 14.47
CA TRP A 177 -9.85 13.28 14.03
C TRP A 177 -9.97 11.92 13.35
N LEU A 178 -10.69 10.99 13.98
CA LEU A 178 -10.92 9.65 13.41
C LEU A 178 -11.63 9.71 12.05
N SER A 179 -12.66 10.55 11.92
CA SER A 179 -13.38 10.74 10.66
C SER A 179 -12.51 11.41 9.60
N THR A 180 -11.67 12.37 9.97
CA THR A 180 -10.72 12.99 9.03
C THR A 180 -9.65 11.99 8.58
N LYS A 181 -9.09 11.20 9.50
CA LYS A 181 -8.14 10.12 9.16
C LYS A 181 -8.78 9.13 8.18
N ALA A 182 -10.00 8.66 8.47
CA ALA A 182 -10.72 7.76 7.59
C ALA A 182 -10.98 8.37 6.20
N MET A 183 -11.37 9.65 6.13
CA MET A 183 -11.58 10.36 4.87
C MET A 183 -10.30 10.50 4.05
N VAL A 184 -9.17 10.82 4.67
CA VAL A 184 -7.87 10.93 3.98
C VAL A 184 -7.42 9.56 3.45
N ILE A 185 -7.41 8.54 4.31
CA ILE A 185 -6.94 7.19 3.93
C ILE A 185 -7.86 6.54 2.89
N SER A 186 -9.17 6.81 2.92
CA SER A 186 -10.09 6.26 1.93
C SER A 186 -10.19 7.13 0.67
N TRP A 187 -10.68 8.37 0.76
CA TRP A 187 -11.05 9.14 -0.44
C TRP A 187 -9.86 9.77 -1.14
N ILE A 188 -8.91 10.31 -0.38
CA ILE A 188 -7.77 11.04 -0.94
C ILE A 188 -6.75 10.06 -1.53
N GLU A 189 -6.41 9.01 -0.79
CA GLU A 189 -5.52 7.97 -1.32
C GLU A 189 -6.15 7.25 -2.52
N ASP A 190 -7.44 6.90 -2.50
CA ASP A 190 -8.11 6.27 -3.64
C ASP A 190 -8.02 7.14 -4.90
N ALA A 191 -8.21 8.45 -4.77
CA ALA A 191 -8.10 9.37 -5.88
C ALA A 191 -6.68 9.47 -6.43
N LEU A 192 -5.66 9.52 -5.56
CA LEU A 192 -4.26 9.51 -6.00
C LEU A 192 -3.90 8.21 -6.71
N MET A 193 -4.36 7.07 -6.18
CA MET A 193 -4.12 5.77 -6.78
C MET A 193 -4.85 5.61 -8.12
N TYR A 194 -6.06 6.15 -8.24
CA TYR A 194 -6.78 6.22 -9.51
C TYR A 194 -5.98 7.01 -10.55
N GLU A 195 -5.60 8.25 -10.26
CA GLU A 195 -4.83 9.10 -11.17
C GLU A 195 -3.50 8.45 -11.59
N LEU A 196 -2.79 7.86 -10.63
CA LEU A 196 -1.47 7.30 -10.87
C LEU A 196 -1.53 6.06 -11.79
N TRP A 197 -2.53 5.20 -11.62
CA TRP A 197 -2.58 3.88 -12.26
C TRP A 197 -3.61 3.74 -13.38
N VAL A 198 -4.76 4.41 -13.27
CA VAL A 198 -5.92 4.24 -14.15
C VAL A 198 -6.23 5.49 -14.96
N GLY A 199 -5.91 6.67 -14.41
CA GLY A 199 -6.18 7.96 -15.03
C GLY A 199 -5.57 8.14 -16.42
N SER A 200 -5.84 9.30 -17.02
CA SER A 200 -5.50 9.58 -18.43
C SER A 200 -3.99 9.46 -18.73
N ASP A 201 -3.13 9.75 -17.75
CA ASP A 201 -1.67 9.63 -17.88
C ASP A 201 -1.02 8.87 -16.72
N CYS A 202 -0.68 7.60 -16.97
CA CYS A 202 0.05 6.77 -16.01
C CYS A 202 1.59 6.85 -16.16
N THR A 203 2.12 7.85 -16.87
CA THR A 203 3.57 8.08 -17.02
C THR A 203 4.28 8.21 -15.67
N PRO A 204 3.72 8.91 -14.66
CA PRO A 204 4.35 8.99 -13.34
C PRO A 204 4.54 7.61 -12.71
N ALA A 205 3.51 6.74 -12.73
CA ALA A 205 3.63 5.38 -12.22
C ALA A 205 4.72 4.57 -12.92
N LYS A 206 4.77 4.64 -14.26
CA LYS A 206 5.82 3.97 -15.04
C LYS A 206 7.21 4.43 -14.64
N LYS A 207 7.39 5.73 -14.41
CA LYS A 207 8.67 6.30 -14.00
C LYS A 207 9.08 5.85 -12.59
N ILE A 208 8.14 5.88 -11.64
CA ILE A 208 8.37 5.53 -10.23
C ILE A 208 8.70 4.04 -10.07
N TYR A 209 7.91 3.16 -10.71
CA TYR A 209 7.95 1.72 -10.42
C TYR A 209 8.69 0.89 -11.46
N TYR A 210 8.68 1.27 -12.74
CA TYR A 210 9.08 0.37 -13.83
C TYR A 210 10.15 0.94 -14.77
N SER A 211 10.73 2.10 -14.46
CA SER A 211 11.74 2.77 -15.30
C SER A 211 13.01 1.95 -15.50
N ASN A 212 13.34 1.06 -14.56
CA ASN A 212 14.55 0.24 -14.59
C ASN A 212 14.32 -1.19 -15.12
N LEU A 213 13.11 -1.52 -15.56
CA LEU A 213 12.77 -2.88 -15.99
C LEU A 213 12.75 -3.02 -17.51
N PRO A 214 13.31 -4.11 -18.05
CA PRO A 214 13.23 -4.39 -19.47
C PRO A 214 11.81 -4.74 -19.89
N TRP A 215 11.49 -4.44 -21.15
CA TRP A 215 10.31 -5.00 -21.80
C TRP A 215 10.52 -6.52 -22.02
N PRO A 216 9.51 -7.39 -21.80
CA PRO A 216 8.10 -7.09 -21.49
C PRO A 216 7.76 -7.06 -19.99
N ILE A 217 8.70 -7.39 -19.10
CA ILE A 217 8.45 -7.61 -17.67
C ILE A 217 7.76 -6.40 -17.03
N GLY A 218 8.30 -5.19 -17.23
CA GLY A 218 7.71 -3.97 -16.67
C GLY A 218 6.30 -3.68 -17.18
N LYS A 219 5.97 -4.08 -18.42
CA LYS A 219 4.62 -3.91 -18.97
C LYS A 219 3.61 -4.86 -18.32
N VAL A 220 4.01 -6.11 -18.07
CA VAL A 220 3.15 -7.12 -17.42
C VAL A 220 2.87 -6.71 -15.98
N LEU A 221 3.90 -6.34 -15.21
CA LEU A 221 3.74 -5.89 -13.83
C LEU A 221 2.88 -4.63 -13.73
N PHE A 222 3.09 -3.67 -14.63
CA PHE A 222 2.23 -2.49 -14.72
C PHE A 222 0.76 -2.87 -14.94
N LEU A 223 0.46 -3.78 -15.89
CA LEU A 223 -0.92 -4.21 -16.14
C LEU A 223 -1.53 -4.97 -14.96
N LYS A 224 -0.75 -5.79 -14.25
CA LYS A 224 -1.16 -6.45 -13.00
C LYS A 224 -1.58 -5.40 -11.96
N GLN A 225 -0.79 -4.34 -11.80
CA GLN A 225 -1.09 -3.29 -10.84
C GLN A 225 -2.33 -2.46 -11.24
N VAL A 226 -2.48 -2.12 -12.53
CA VAL A 226 -3.69 -1.47 -13.03
C VAL A 226 -4.93 -2.32 -12.75
N TYR A 227 -4.85 -3.64 -12.97
CA TYR A 227 -5.94 -4.55 -12.66
C TYR A 227 -6.27 -4.56 -11.16
N SER A 228 -5.26 -4.69 -10.29
CA SER A 228 -5.44 -4.66 -8.84
C SER A 228 -6.10 -3.35 -8.35
N VAL A 229 -5.66 -2.20 -8.87
CA VAL A 229 -6.25 -0.90 -8.51
C VAL A 229 -7.71 -0.80 -8.99
N LYS A 230 -8.02 -1.30 -10.19
CA LYS A 230 -9.40 -1.34 -10.68
C LYS A 230 -10.30 -2.22 -9.80
N GLN A 231 -9.81 -3.39 -9.39
CA GLN A 231 -10.57 -4.27 -8.48
C GLN A 231 -10.83 -3.59 -7.14
N ARG A 232 -9.82 -2.99 -6.51
CA ARG A 232 -9.99 -2.30 -5.23
C ARG A 232 -10.98 -1.14 -5.33
N LEU A 233 -10.95 -0.38 -6.43
CA LEU A 233 -11.84 0.76 -6.65
C LEU A 233 -13.22 0.36 -7.22
N GLY A 234 -13.47 -0.93 -7.45
CA GLY A 234 -14.72 -1.43 -8.04
C GLY A 234 -14.97 -0.92 -9.47
N ILE A 235 -13.91 -0.67 -10.23
CA ILE A 235 -13.96 -0.18 -11.61
C ILE A 235 -14.06 -1.36 -12.57
N THR A 236 -15.19 -1.43 -13.25
CA THR A 236 -15.48 -2.35 -14.35
C THR A 236 -15.53 -1.57 -15.66
N LYS A 237 -15.76 -2.26 -16.78
CA LYS A 237 -15.93 -1.58 -18.07
C LYS A 237 -17.21 -0.76 -18.13
N ASP A 238 -18.27 -1.22 -17.45
CA ASP A 238 -19.62 -0.66 -17.58
C ASP A 238 -19.87 0.52 -16.64
N ASN A 239 -19.08 0.66 -15.56
CA ASN A 239 -19.22 1.71 -14.55
C ASN A 239 -18.02 2.67 -14.48
N ALA A 240 -17.08 2.60 -15.42
CA ALA A 240 -15.82 3.34 -15.34
C ALA A 240 -16.00 4.85 -15.20
N GLU A 241 -16.84 5.45 -16.04
CA GLU A 241 -17.12 6.90 -16.03
C GLU A 241 -17.80 7.33 -14.72
N GLN A 242 -18.79 6.58 -14.27
CA GLN A 242 -19.49 6.85 -13.01
C GLN A 242 -18.54 6.75 -11.81
N LYS A 243 -17.66 5.75 -11.79
CA LYS A 243 -16.67 5.57 -10.73
C LYS A 243 -15.62 6.66 -10.72
N GLU A 244 -15.16 7.09 -11.89
CA GLU A 244 -14.26 8.23 -12.04
C GLU A 244 -14.89 9.51 -11.45
N GLU A 245 -16.13 9.82 -11.82
CA GLU A 245 -16.84 10.99 -11.28
C GLU A 245 -17.01 10.90 -9.75
N GLU A 246 -17.35 9.72 -9.23
CA GLU A 246 -17.48 9.46 -7.78
C GLU A 246 -16.17 9.71 -7.04
N ILE A 247 -15.05 9.19 -7.56
CA ILE A 247 -13.71 9.34 -6.96
C ILE A 247 -13.32 10.82 -6.88
N TYR A 248 -13.44 11.56 -7.98
CA TYR A 248 -13.09 12.98 -7.99
C TYR A 248 -14.04 13.83 -7.15
N LYS A 249 -15.34 13.50 -7.13
CA LYS A 249 -16.31 14.17 -6.27
C LYS A 249 -15.95 13.99 -4.78
N ARG A 250 -15.62 12.77 -4.36
CA ARG A 250 -15.19 12.48 -2.98
C ARG A 250 -13.89 13.22 -2.63
N ALA A 251 -12.90 13.21 -3.51
CA ALA A 251 -11.65 13.95 -3.31
C ALA A 251 -11.89 15.45 -3.15
N ASN A 252 -12.75 16.05 -3.98
CA ASN A 252 -13.09 17.47 -3.89
C ASN A 252 -13.82 17.83 -2.58
N ILE A 253 -14.73 16.97 -2.12
CA ILE A 253 -15.37 17.12 -0.80
C ILE A 253 -14.31 17.05 0.31
N ALA A 254 -13.38 16.10 0.23
CA ALA A 254 -12.31 15.95 1.20
C ALA A 254 -11.40 17.18 1.24
N TYR A 255 -10.98 17.71 0.09
CA TYR A 255 -10.19 18.95 0.04
C TYR A 255 -10.94 20.14 0.62
N SER A 256 -12.24 20.28 0.32
CA SER A 256 -13.05 21.36 0.90
C SER A 256 -13.16 21.24 2.42
N ALA A 257 -13.35 20.02 2.93
CA ALA A 257 -13.40 19.74 4.36
C ALA A 257 -12.05 20.00 5.06
N LEU A 258 -10.94 19.53 4.48
CA LEU A 258 -9.59 19.77 4.99
C LEU A 258 -9.22 21.26 4.94
N SER A 259 -9.57 21.96 3.86
CA SER A 259 -9.34 23.40 3.72
C SER A 259 -10.09 24.17 4.81
N THR A 260 -11.35 23.81 5.07
CA THR A 260 -12.16 24.39 6.16
C THR A 260 -11.57 24.05 7.53
N ARG A 261 -11.16 22.80 7.74
CA ARG A 261 -10.59 22.33 9.01
C ARG A 261 -9.27 23.03 9.33
N LEU A 262 -8.39 23.16 8.33
CA LEU A 262 -7.09 23.80 8.46
C LEU A 262 -7.26 25.29 8.78
N GLY A 263 -8.14 26.00 8.06
CA GLY A 263 -8.29 27.44 8.20
C GLY A 263 -6.94 28.16 8.03
N GLU A 264 -6.48 28.79 9.11
CA GLU A 264 -5.18 29.48 9.23
C GLU A 264 -4.19 28.75 10.16
N GLN A 265 -4.52 27.54 10.60
CA GLN A 265 -3.69 26.76 11.51
C GLN A 265 -2.46 26.18 10.82
N ASN A 266 -1.45 25.82 11.62
CA ASN A 266 -0.22 25.21 11.13
C ASN A 266 -0.37 23.72 10.80
N PHE A 267 -1.29 23.04 11.48
CA PHE A 267 -1.59 21.62 11.35
C PHE A 267 -3.10 21.41 11.34
N LEU A 268 -3.57 20.26 10.84
CA LEU A 268 -5.00 19.93 10.76
C LEU A 268 -5.66 19.79 12.13
N PHE A 269 -4.88 19.41 13.15
CA PHE A 269 -5.32 19.21 14.51
C PHE A 269 -4.32 19.85 15.47
N GLU A 270 -4.81 20.80 16.27
CA GLU A 270 -4.01 21.50 17.28
C GLU A 270 -2.75 22.14 16.67
N ASN A 271 -1.71 22.34 17.49
CA ASN A 271 -0.46 23.00 17.09
C ASN A 271 0.69 22.00 16.86
N ARG A 272 0.40 20.74 16.52
CA ARG A 272 1.41 19.71 16.26
C ARG A 272 1.01 18.81 15.08
N PRO A 273 1.96 18.21 14.37
CA PRO A 273 1.66 17.27 13.30
C PRO A 273 1.12 15.94 13.83
N THR A 274 0.23 15.33 13.04
CA THR A 274 -0.31 13.97 13.25
C THR A 274 0.00 13.06 12.06
N SER A 275 -0.36 11.77 12.12
CA SER A 275 -0.30 10.89 10.96
C SER A 275 -1.17 11.37 9.79
N VAL A 276 -2.29 12.04 10.08
CA VAL A 276 -3.18 12.62 9.06
C VAL A 276 -2.47 13.71 8.28
N ASP A 277 -1.72 14.59 8.97
CA ASP A 277 -0.89 15.61 8.33
C ASP A 277 0.19 14.97 7.44
N ALA A 278 0.80 13.86 7.89
CA ALA A 278 1.85 13.18 7.12
C ALA A 278 1.31 12.58 5.81
N VAL A 279 0.17 11.90 5.88
CA VAL A 279 -0.50 11.30 4.71
C VAL A 279 -0.98 12.40 3.76
N PHE A 280 -1.64 13.44 4.28
CA PHE A 280 -2.14 14.53 3.44
C PHE A 280 -1.00 15.33 2.79
N LEU A 281 0.08 15.62 3.51
CA LEU A 281 1.25 16.31 2.94
C LEU A 281 1.88 15.47 1.82
N ALA A 282 2.09 14.17 2.04
CA ALA A 282 2.59 13.27 1.01
C ALA A 282 1.72 13.30 -0.25
N HIS A 283 0.40 13.21 -0.06
CA HIS A 283 -0.58 13.29 -1.13
C HIS A 283 -0.50 14.61 -1.90
N ALA A 284 -0.49 15.75 -1.20
CA ALA A 284 -0.43 17.06 -1.81
C ALA A 284 0.85 17.23 -2.63
N LEU A 285 1.99 16.82 -2.09
CA LEU A 285 3.29 16.91 -2.77
C LEU A 285 3.35 16.03 -4.03
N LEU A 286 2.86 14.79 -3.97
CA LEU A 286 2.79 13.91 -5.14
C LEU A 286 1.84 14.47 -6.20
N THR A 287 0.68 14.96 -5.79
CA THR A 287 -0.30 15.60 -6.69
C THR A 287 0.31 16.82 -7.38
N LEU A 288 1.08 17.64 -6.67
CA LEU A 288 1.66 18.87 -7.19
C LEU A 288 2.98 18.68 -7.96
N GLN A 289 3.72 17.60 -7.73
CA GLN A 289 5.06 17.42 -8.35
C GLN A 289 5.10 16.28 -9.37
N ALA A 290 4.28 15.23 -9.19
CA ALA A 290 4.32 14.04 -10.04
C ALA A 290 3.19 14.00 -11.08
N LEU A 291 1.98 14.46 -10.73
CA LEU A 291 0.84 14.43 -11.66
C LEU A 291 0.90 15.55 -12.71
N PRO A 292 0.53 15.27 -13.97
CA PRO A 292 0.54 16.26 -15.05
C PRO A 292 -0.47 17.38 -14.82
N GLU A 293 -0.29 18.51 -15.51
CA GLU A 293 -1.20 19.65 -15.44
C GLU A 293 -2.63 19.32 -15.90
N THR A 294 -2.79 18.29 -16.73
CA THR A 294 -4.09 17.79 -17.19
C THR A 294 -4.83 16.93 -16.16
N SER A 295 -4.21 16.64 -15.01
CA SER A 295 -4.82 15.84 -13.94
C SER A 295 -5.99 16.57 -13.30
N VAL A 296 -7.15 15.92 -13.25
CA VAL A 296 -8.36 16.47 -12.62
C VAL A 296 -8.14 16.62 -11.13
N LEU A 297 -7.53 15.63 -10.48
CA LEU A 297 -7.22 15.68 -9.05
C LEU A 297 -6.30 16.86 -8.70
N ARG A 298 -5.28 17.11 -9.53
CA ARG A 298 -4.38 18.25 -9.38
C ARG A 298 -5.15 19.56 -9.50
N SER A 299 -5.99 19.70 -10.51
CA SER A 299 -6.80 20.91 -10.70
C SER A 299 -7.69 21.19 -9.48
N LYS A 300 -8.31 20.16 -8.89
CA LYS A 300 -9.12 20.26 -7.68
C LYS A 300 -8.33 20.68 -6.45
N LEU A 301 -7.13 20.14 -6.25
CA LEU A 301 -6.28 20.57 -5.14
C LEU A 301 -5.88 22.05 -5.28
N LEU A 302 -5.61 22.51 -6.50
CA LEU A 302 -5.22 23.89 -6.78
C LEU A 302 -6.31 24.93 -6.49
N GLU A 303 -7.59 24.52 -6.43
CA GLU A 303 -8.71 25.38 -6.03
C GLU A 303 -8.60 25.83 -4.54
N HIS A 304 -7.76 25.17 -3.72
CA HIS A 304 -7.64 25.41 -2.28
C HIS A 304 -6.30 26.05 -1.88
N ALA A 305 -6.20 27.38 -2.01
CA ALA A 305 -4.95 28.12 -1.78
C ALA A 305 -4.33 27.94 -0.37
N ASN A 306 -5.13 27.74 0.68
CA ASN A 306 -4.60 27.52 2.03
C ASN A 306 -3.92 26.15 2.17
N LEU A 307 -4.46 25.11 1.54
CA LEU A 307 -3.84 23.78 1.50
C LEU A 307 -2.50 23.81 0.74
N LEU A 308 -2.43 24.58 -0.36
CA LEU A 308 -1.17 24.75 -1.10
C LEU A 308 -0.10 25.45 -0.25
N LYS A 309 -0.47 26.54 0.43
CA LYS A 309 0.43 27.26 1.34
C LYS A 309 0.92 26.36 2.48
N TYR A 310 0.01 25.56 3.04
CA TYR A 310 0.32 24.57 4.06
C TYR A 310 1.32 23.52 3.57
N ALA A 311 1.08 22.93 2.39
CA ALA A 311 1.97 21.92 1.83
C ALA A 311 3.37 22.49 1.54
N GLU A 312 3.46 23.69 0.98
CA GLU A 312 4.74 24.35 0.70
C GLU A 312 5.50 24.70 1.98
N LYS A 313 4.80 25.24 3.00
CA LYS A 313 5.39 25.53 4.31
C LYS A 313 6.02 24.28 4.92
N LEU A 314 5.26 23.19 5.02
CA LEU A 314 5.75 21.96 5.67
C LEU A 314 6.84 21.26 4.85
N LYS A 315 6.81 21.36 3.52
CA LYS A 315 7.89 20.88 2.65
C LYS A 315 9.21 21.59 2.98
N ILE A 316 9.19 22.92 3.06
CA ILE A 316 10.39 23.70 3.39
C ILE A 316 10.90 23.33 4.78
N GLU A 317 10.02 23.28 5.77
CA GLU A 317 10.36 23.05 7.18
C GLU A 317 10.89 21.64 7.46
N PHE A 318 10.29 20.59 6.89
CA PHE A 318 10.60 19.20 7.26
C PHE A 318 11.34 18.38 6.20
N ILE A 319 11.29 18.79 4.92
CA ILE A 319 11.92 18.04 3.82
C ILE A 319 13.19 18.75 3.36
N GLU A 320 13.15 20.07 3.15
CA GLU A 320 14.29 20.82 2.61
C GLU A 320 15.28 21.26 3.70
N ALA A 321 14.81 21.75 4.85
CA ALA A 321 15.69 22.21 5.94
C ALA A 321 16.63 21.13 6.49
N GLY A 322 16.23 19.85 6.44
CA GLY A 322 17.06 18.71 6.83
C GLY A 322 18.10 18.28 5.77
N SER A 323 17.96 18.73 4.52
CA SER A 323 18.85 18.33 3.42
C SER A 323 20.19 19.09 3.44
N SER A 324 20.29 20.18 4.22
CA SER A 324 21.55 20.92 4.38
C SER A 324 22.58 20.23 5.29
N SER A 325 22.22 19.14 6.00
CA SER A 325 23.13 18.42 6.91
C SER A 325 23.55 17.02 6.42
N SER A 326 23.12 16.58 5.24
CA SER A 326 23.54 15.30 4.66
C SER A 326 24.15 15.52 3.28
N SER A 327 25.47 15.59 3.22
CA SER A 327 26.23 15.53 1.97
C SER A 327 25.96 14.21 1.26
N ILE A 328 25.00 14.20 0.34
CA ILE A 328 24.87 13.17 -0.68
C ILE A 328 26.07 13.31 -1.62
N PRO A 329 26.87 12.25 -1.87
CA PRO A 329 27.86 12.29 -2.92
C PRO A 329 27.13 12.40 -4.26
N TYR A 330 27.23 13.56 -4.89
CA TYR A 330 26.94 13.71 -6.31
C TYR A 330 27.86 12.75 -7.08
N PHE A 331 27.33 11.63 -7.55
CA PHE A 331 27.94 10.92 -8.68
C PHE A 331 27.67 11.74 -9.94
N GLN A 332 28.52 12.74 -10.18
CA GLN A 332 28.70 13.33 -11.50
C GLN A 332 29.35 12.28 -12.40
N SER A 333 28.56 11.63 -13.24
CA SER A 333 29.07 11.00 -14.44
C SER A 333 29.13 12.06 -15.54
N ASP A 334 30.23 12.82 -15.57
CA ASP A 334 30.56 13.64 -16.74
C ASP A 334 30.96 12.73 -17.91
N PRO A 335 30.37 12.91 -19.11
CA PRO A 335 30.85 12.25 -20.31
C PRO A 335 32.08 13.00 -20.88
N PRO A 336 33.20 12.32 -21.22
CA PRO A 336 34.29 12.99 -21.92
C PRO A 336 33.91 13.20 -23.39
N SER A 337 33.82 14.46 -23.80
CA SER A 337 33.65 14.84 -25.20
C SER A 337 34.99 14.92 -25.95
N SER A 338 34.98 14.30 -27.13
CA SER A 338 35.73 14.60 -28.36
C SER A 338 37.13 14.00 -28.58
N THR A 339 37.16 12.98 -29.45
CA THR A 339 38.10 13.01 -30.59
C THR A 339 37.34 12.72 -31.88
N SER A 340 37.54 13.62 -32.84
CA SER A 340 37.02 13.58 -34.20
C SER A 340 37.40 12.29 -34.93
N ARG A 341 36.41 11.61 -35.52
CA ARG A 341 36.62 10.67 -36.62
C ARG A 341 35.47 10.72 -37.61
N ARG A 342 35.64 11.62 -38.59
CA ARG A 342 35.28 11.54 -40.01
C ARG A 342 34.26 10.44 -40.36
N GLY A 343 33.02 10.84 -40.62
CA GLY A 343 31.94 9.96 -41.08
C GLY A 343 32.17 9.44 -42.51
N PRO A 344 31.71 8.21 -42.85
CA PRO A 344 31.64 7.76 -44.22
C PRO A 344 30.36 8.28 -44.93
N PRO A 345 30.40 8.48 -46.25
CA PRO A 345 29.31 9.11 -46.98
C PRO A 345 28.12 8.16 -47.19
N ASN A 346 26.94 8.76 -47.31
CA ASN A 346 25.71 8.12 -47.75
C ASN A 346 25.93 7.41 -49.10
N TRP A 347 25.83 6.07 -49.09
CA TRP A 347 25.67 5.27 -50.29
C TRP A 347 24.37 4.45 -50.17
N SER A 348 23.30 5.00 -50.73
CA SER A 348 22.08 4.25 -50.99
C SER A 348 22.35 3.25 -52.11
N SER A 349 22.36 1.95 -51.78
CA SER A 349 22.22 0.91 -52.79
C SER A 349 20.99 0.08 -52.49
N LYS A 350 20.03 0.13 -53.41
CA LYS A 350 18.95 -0.85 -53.58
C LYS A 350 19.53 -2.27 -53.42
N PRO A 351 18.98 -3.12 -52.55
CA PRO A 351 19.41 -4.51 -52.52
C PRO A 351 18.93 -5.19 -53.82
N ARG A 352 19.89 -5.47 -54.72
CA ARG A 352 19.70 -6.43 -55.81
C ARG A 352 19.30 -7.77 -55.21
N SER A 353 18.21 -8.35 -55.73
CA SER A 353 17.71 -9.67 -55.36
C SER A 353 18.81 -10.73 -55.55
N LYS A 354 19.29 -11.33 -54.46
CA LYS A 354 20.14 -12.52 -54.52
C LYS A 354 19.27 -13.76 -54.83
N PRO A 355 19.75 -14.71 -55.65
CA PRO A 355 19.01 -15.95 -55.92
C PRO A 355 18.85 -16.77 -54.63
N LYS A 356 17.67 -17.40 -54.48
CA LYS A 356 17.31 -18.24 -53.32
C LYS A 356 18.36 -19.33 -53.09
N ARG A 357 19.23 -19.15 -52.09
CA ARG A 357 20.08 -20.21 -51.55
C ARG A 357 19.17 -21.32 -51.02
N GLN A 358 19.31 -22.53 -51.57
CA GLN A 358 18.56 -23.71 -51.11
C GLN A 358 18.86 -23.93 -49.62
N LYS A 359 17.85 -23.72 -48.77
CA LYS A 359 17.92 -24.00 -47.34
C LYS A 359 18.15 -25.51 -47.15
N THR A 360 19.33 -25.88 -46.65
CA THR A 360 19.67 -27.24 -46.23
C THR A 360 18.66 -27.72 -45.19
N LYS A 361 18.37 -29.03 -45.18
CA LYS A 361 17.35 -29.64 -44.29
C LYS A 361 17.63 -29.31 -42.82
N GLU A 362 18.90 -29.18 -42.45
CA GLU A 362 19.37 -28.86 -41.09
C GLU A 362 19.01 -27.43 -40.65
N GLU A 363 19.13 -26.42 -41.52
CA GLU A 363 18.74 -25.04 -41.18
C GLU A 363 17.22 -24.90 -40.95
N LYS A 364 16.42 -25.70 -41.68
CA LYS A 364 14.97 -25.78 -41.45
C LYS A 364 14.65 -26.44 -40.10
N THR A 365 15.39 -27.47 -39.71
CA THR A 365 15.21 -28.11 -38.39
C THR A 365 15.63 -27.19 -37.25
N PHE A 366 16.71 -26.43 -37.40
CA PHE A 366 17.15 -25.48 -36.39
C PHE A 366 16.15 -24.34 -36.19
N ARG A 367 15.60 -23.76 -37.28
CA ARG A 367 14.52 -22.76 -37.16
C ARG A 367 13.24 -23.32 -36.55
N ARG A 368 12.89 -24.59 -36.80
CA ARG A 368 11.75 -25.24 -36.15
C ARG A 368 12.02 -25.43 -34.66
N ARG A 369 13.19 -25.93 -34.28
CA ARG A 369 13.62 -26.08 -32.87
C ARG A 369 13.69 -24.73 -32.14
N ALA A 370 14.17 -23.68 -32.79
CA ALA A 370 14.16 -22.32 -32.24
C ALA A 370 12.73 -21.78 -32.03
N LYS A 371 11.80 -22.08 -32.96
CA LYS A 371 10.38 -21.75 -32.78
C LYS A 371 9.75 -22.53 -31.63
N TYR A 372 10.06 -23.82 -31.49
CA TYR A 372 9.59 -24.62 -30.35
C TYR A 372 10.20 -24.14 -29.03
N PHE A 373 11.47 -23.73 -29.02
CA PHE A 373 12.11 -23.14 -27.84
C PHE A 373 11.40 -21.84 -27.43
N LEU A 374 11.14 -20.94 -28.38
CA LEU A 374 10.36 -19.72 -28.11
C LEU A 374 8.93 -20.03 -27.66
N ALA A 375 8.25 -21.00 -28.29
CA ALA A 375 6.92 -21.42 -27.87
C ALA A 375 6.93 -22.01 -26.46
N THR A 376 7.94 -22.80 -26.11
CA THR A 376 8.11 -23.39 -24.77
C THR A 376 8.35 -22.30 -23.72
N GLN A 377 9.15 -21.28 -24.04
CA GLN A 377 9.35 -20.11 -23.18
C GLN A 377 8.04 -19.33 -22.97
N VAL A 378 7.25 -19.12 -24.03
CA VAL A 378 5.93 -18.47 -23.92
C VAL A 378 4.98 -19.31 -23.07
N VAL A 379 4.94 -20.64 -23.25
CA VAL A 379 4.12 -21.55 -22.43
C VAL A 379 4.57 -21.54 -20.96
N ALA A 380 5.87 -21.52 -20.68
CA ALA A 380 6.39 -21.43 -19.33
C ALA A 380 6.01 -20.11 -18.64
N VAL A 381 6.06 -18.98 -19.38
CA VAL A 381 5.58 -17.68 -18.88
C VAL A 381 4.08 -17.72 -18.61
N ILE A 382 3.27 -18.30 -19.51
CA ILE A 382 1.82 -18.42 -19.30
C ILE A 382 1.50 -19.30 -18.08
N LEU A 383 2.20 -20.42 -17.90
CA LEU A 383 2.03 -21.30 -16.74
C LEU A 383 2.45 -20.60 -15.44
N PHE A 384 3.56 -19.87 -15.44
CA PHE A 384 3.99 -19.06 -14.30
C PHE A 384 2.94 -18.00 -13.96
N LEU A 385 2.45 -17.27 -14.95
CA LEU A 385 1.37 -16.29 -14.75
C LEU A 385 0.10 -16.94 -14.22
N SER A 386 -0.26 -18.12 -14.71
CA SER A 386 -1.45 -18.86 -14.26
C SER A 386 -1.30 -19.35 -12.81
N LEU A 387 -0.13 -19.83 -12.41
CA LEU A 387 0.15 -20.25 -11.03
C LEU A 387 0.20 -19.07 -10.06
N VAL A 388 0.82 -17.96 -10.47
CA VAL A 388 0.87 -16.72 -9.67
C VAL A 388 -0.52 -16.09 -9.54
N THR A 389 -1.39 -16.22 -10.55
CA THR A 389 -2.77 -15.73 -10.48
C THR A 389 -3.66 -16.66 -9.64
N ARG A 390 -3.45 -17.98 -9.71
CA ARG A 390 -4.26 -18.99 -9.00
C ARG A 390 -3.98 -19.09 -7.50
N SER A 391 -2.89 -18.50 -7.00
CA SER A 391 -2.51 -18.61 -5.59
C SER A 391 -3.38 -17.76 -4.64
N ASP A 392 -4.21 -16.84 -5.16
CA ASP A 392 -5.04 -15.94 -4.36
C ASP A 392 -6.57 -16.12 -4.54
N ASP A 393 -7.04 -17.08 -5.36
CA ASP A 393 -8.47 -17.28 -5.63
C ASP A 393 -8.96 -18.66 -5.13
N GLU A 394 -9.31 -18.77 -3.85
CA GLU A 394 -10.38 -19.69 -3.43
C GLU A 394 -11.72 -18.99 -3.69
N VAL A 395 -12.28 -19.21 -4.88
CA VAL A 395 -13.68 -18.84 -5.19
C VAL A 395 -14.45 -20.13 -5.40
N GLU A 396 -15.30 -20.48 -4.43
CA GLU A 396 -16.35 -21.48 -4.59
C GLU A 396 -17.28 -21.02 -5.72
N LEU A 397 -17.34 -21.80 -6.80
CA LEU A 397 -18.33 -21.65 -7.85
C LEU A 397 -19.54 -22.49 -7.46
N ASP A 398 -20.59 -21.83 -6.97
CA ASP A 398 -21.93 -22.41 -6.94
C ASP A 398 -22.46 -22.47 -8.38
N GLU A 399 -22.54 -23.69 -8.92
CA GLU A 399 -23.26 -24.03 -10.14
C GLU A 399 -24.77 -23.97 -9.86
N ASP A 400 -25.50 -23.09 -10.54
CA ASP A 400 -26.94 -23.28 -10.75
C ASP A 400 -27.34 -22.74 -12.15
N GLU A 401 -27.02 -23.53 -13.17
CA GLU A 401 -27.62 -23.43 -14.51
C GLU A 401 -28.88 -24.30 -14.56
N GLY A 402 -30.04 -23.68 -14.39
CA GLY A 402 -31.35 -24.27 -14.67
C GLY A 402 -31.84 -23.89 -16.06
N TYR A 403 -31.61 -24.74 -17.06
CA TYR A 403 -32.31 -24.70 -18.35
C TYR A 403 -33.74 -25.24 -18.20
N GLY A 404 -34.73 -24.49 -18.69
CA GLY A 404 -36.10 -24.95 -18.89
C GLY A 404 -36.65 -24.41 -20.21
N TYR A 405 -36.87 -25.31 -21.18
CA TYR A 405 -37.71 -25.11 -22.36
C TYR A 405 -39.13 -25.64 -22.08
N ASP A 406 -40.09 -25.08 -22.84
CA ASP A 406 -41.52 -25.42 -23.02
C ASP A 406 -42.45 -24.97 -21.86
N ASP A 407 -43.50 -24.15 -22.05
CA ASP A 407 -44.52 -24.06 -23.13
C ASP A 407 -44.94 -22.59 -23.39
#